data_AF-A0A933UBG2-F1
#
_entry.id   AF-A0A933UBG2-F1
#
_cell.length_a   1.000
_cell.length_b   1.000
_cell.length_c   1.000
_cell.angle_alpha   90.00
_cell.angle_beta   90.00
_cell.angle_gamma   90.00
#
_symmetry.space_group_name_H-M   'P 1'
#
loop_
_entity.id
_entity.type
_entity.pdbx_description
1 polymer ?
#
loop_
_entity_poly.entity_id
_entity_poly.type
_entity_poly.pdbx_seq_one_letter_code
_entity_poly.pdbx_strand_id
1 'polypeptide(L)'
;MKRPWRVLVLLLVGSATTYGVFAALRARSNLVSLEVRDADVRQVVRQIEWQTWEDIHVAPEVKGRVTLNVKKAPLEDVLRIIGQQTLSRSMTVYPLYSSGASLRQLEQVVRGALPVTQSRWKAWQNHAFPDFGRFANALRDQNQLVNAQFQGKDTEFAALALSRFSRAQVVPEDGITRTVSLKITQATVPDAVAQVAKQVHRKWTVFYVLSPGLFGMRARSPDAPDSNAVNLSLGLVPGGLPTNFTPEAKAAWDQQFEARLATMNPAESNRAVQVRERTEQLRSLPLDQRLQAIQQLMGNSEAQNRVRDRVMDRINSGIRDATPDQRVQGTRALKELQRQFQTPQNTTR
;
A
#
# COMPACT_ATOMS: atom_id res chain seq x y z
N MET A 1 53.79 45.06 -6.01
CA MET A 1 53.59 43.60 -5.95
C MET A 1 52.09 43.29 -5.97
N LYS A 2 51.55 42.80 -7.10
CA LYS A 2 50.12 42.48 -7.26
C LYS A 2 49.81 41.20 -6.47
N ARG A 3 48.79 41.24 -5.60
CA ARG A 3 48.50 40.23 -4.57
C ARG A 3 48.03 38.89 -5.18
N PRO A 4 48.87 37.84 -5.21
CA PRO A 4 48.51 36.54 -5.82
C PRO A 4 47.35 35.83 -5.10
N TRP A 5 47.07 36.19 -3.84
CA TRP A 5 45.98 35.64 -3.04
C TRP A 5 44.58 35.84 -3.63
N ARG A 6 44.33 36.93 -4.35
CA ARG A 6 43.00 37.19 -4.94
C ARG A 6 42.63 36.18 -6.03
N VAL A 7 43.62 35.70 -6.79
CA VAL A 7 43.41 34.68 -7.83
C VAL A 7 43.09 33.33 -7.18
N LEU A 8 43.77 32.99 -6.09
CA LEU A 8 43.55 31.74 -5.37
C LEU A 8 42.16 31.68 -4.72
N VAL A 9 41.70 32.79 -4.12
CA VAL A 9 40.33 32.88 -3.57
C VAL A 9 39.27 32.74 -4.67
N LEU A 10 39.45 33.40 -5.83
CA LEU A 10 38.50 33.28 -6.95
C LEU A 10 38.46 31.85 -7.52
N LEU A 11 39.60 31.16 -7.60
CA LEU A 11 39.65 29.76 -8.02
C LEU A 11 38.96 28.84 -7.01
N LEU A 12 39.15 29.06 -5.70
CA LEU A 12 38.46 28.28 -4.67
C LEU A 12 36.95 28.50 -4.72
N VAL A 13 36.48 29.75 -4.82
CA VAL A 13 35.06 30.07 -4.94
C VAL A 13 34.47 29.48 -6.23
N GLY A 14 35.17 29.61 -7.36
CA GLY A 14 34.76 29.02 -8.64
C GLY A 14 34.67 27.49 -8.57
N SER A 15 35.65 26.82 -7.97
CA SER A 15 35.61 25.36 -7.80
C SER A 15 34.48 24.90 -6.89
N ALA A 16 34.22 25.60 -5.79
CA ALA A 16 33.13 25.32 -4.88
C ALA A 16 31.75 25.51 -5.53
N THR A 17 31.54 26.59 -6.31
CA THR A 17 30.28 26.82 -7.01
C THR A 17 30.02 25.79 -8.10
N THR A 18 31.06 25.43 -8.87
CA THR A 18 30.93 24.41 -9.93
C THR A 18 30.60 23.05 -9.34
N TYR A 19 31.25 22.66 -8.23
CA TYR A 19 30.91 21.43 -7.50
C TYR A 19 29.49 21.47 -6.92
N GLY A 20 29.05 22.60 -6.36
CA GLY A 20 27.69 22.78 -5.85
C GLY A 20 26.61 22.60 -6.91
N VAL A 21 26.80 23.16 -8.11
CA VAL A 21 25.88 22.97 -9.25
C VAL A 21 25.85 21.51 -9.69
N PHE A 22 27.01 20.86 -9.80
CA PHE A 22 27.10 19.44 -10.17
C PHE A 22 26.40 18.53 -9.14
N ALA A 23 26.61 18.79 -7.85
CA ALA A 23 25.96 18.05 -6.76
C ALA A 23 24.43 18.23 -6.80
N ALA A 24 23.94 19.46 -7.04
CA ALA A 24 22.51 19.76 -7.15
C ALA A 24 21.86 19.07 -8.36
N LEU A 25 22.55 19.04 -9.51
CA LEU A 25 22.06 18.32 -10.70
C LEU A 25 22.02 16.80 -10.47
N ARG A 26 23.01 16.26 -9.74
CA ARG A 26 23.04 14.83 -9.42
C ARG A 26 21.93 14.45 -8.44
N ALA A 27 21.70 15.26 -7.40
CA ALA A 27 20.59 15.06 -6.47
C ALA A 27 19.25 15.00 -7.20
N ARG A 28 19.04 15.87 -8.21
CA ARG A 28 17.82 15.88 -9.04
C ARG A 28 17.59 14.61 -9.87
N SER A 29 18.61 13.79 -10.09
CA SER A 29 18.46 12.60 -10.92
C SER A 29 17.82 11.41 -10.17
N ASN A 30 17.68 11.48 -8.85
CA ASN A 30 17.14 10.40 -8.01
C ASN A 30 17.81 9.04 -8.26
N LEU A 31 19.10 9.06 -8.62
CA LEU A 31 19.90 7.87 -8.89
C LEU A 31 20.78 7.53 -7.70
N VAL A 32 20.69 6.30 -7.24
CA VAL A 32 21.44 5.77 -6.10
C VAL A 32 22.54 4.84 -6.61
N SER A 33 23.73 4.95 -6.02
CA SER A 33 24.81 3.98 -6.20
C SER A 33 25.28 3.52 -4.84
N LEU A 34 25.03 2.26 -4.53
CA LEU A 34 25.23 1.73 -3.20
C LEU A 34 25.73 0.29 -3.25
N GLU A 35 26.79 0.02 -2.51
CA GLU A 35 27.33 -1.32 -2.27
C GLU A 35 27.42 -1.54 -0.76
N VAL A 36 26.53 -2.38 -0.25
CA VAL A 36 26.42 -2.72 1.17
C VAL A 36 26.20 -4.22 1.31
N ARG A 37 26.83 -4.82 2.33
CA ARG A 37 26.70 -6.24 2.64
C ARG A 37 26.33 -6.39 4.11
N ASP A 38 25.24 -7.11 4.36
CA ASP A 38 24.71 -7.39 5.70
C ASP A 38 24.55 -6.15 6.61
N ALA A 39 24.15 -5.02 6.03
CA ALA A 39 23.99 -3.75 6.75
C ALA A 39 22.58 -3.60 7.32
N ASP A 40 22.43 -2.92 8.46
CA ASP A 40 21.12 -2.60 9.02
C ASP A 40 20.33 -1.67 8.08
N VAL A 41 19.04 -1.98 7.87
CA VAL A 41 18.16 -1.23 6.95
C VAL A 41 18.13 0.28 7.23
N ARG A 42 18.22 0.72 8.49
CA ARG A 42 18.19 2.15 8.84
C ARG A 42 19.50 2.84 8.45
N GLN A 43 20.63 2.15 8.58
CA GLN A 43 21.92 2.68 8.14
C GLN A 43 21.96 2.81 6.62
N VAL A 44 21.44 1.79 5.91
CA VAL A 44 21.32 1.79 4.45
C VAL A 44 20.43 2.95 3.98
N VAL A 45 19.24 3.12 4.58
CA VAL A 45 18.35 4.24 4.24
C VAL A 45 19.01 5.59 4.52
N ARG A 46 19.68 5.77 5.66
CA ARG A 46 20.41 7.03 5.96
C ARG A 46 21.50 7.34 4.93
N GLN A 47 22.21 6.33 4.42
CA GLN A 47 23.18 6.52 3.34
C GLN A 47 22.50 6.95 2.04
N ILE A 48 21.32 6.41 1.74
CA ILE A 48 20.53 6.80 0.57
C ILE A 48 20.06 8.25 0.70
N GLU A 49 19.48 8.64 1.84
CA GLU A 49 19.05 10.02 2.13
C GLU A 49 20.20 11.02 1.92
N TRP A 50 21.41 10.67 2.37
CA TRP A 50 22.59 11.52 2.18
C TRP A 50 22.97 11.68 0.69
N GLN A 51 22.77 10.65 -0.13
CA GLN A 51 23.05 10.70 -1.57
C GLN A 51 21.99 11.44 -2.38
N THR A 52 20.71 11.27 -2.03
CA THR A 52 19.58 11.79 -2.83
C THR A 52 19.04 13.12 -2.30
N TRP A 53 19.27 13.42 -1.02
CA TRP A 53 18.65 14.53 -0.27
C TRP A 53 17.12 14.43 -0.19
N GLU A 54 16.60 13.23 -0.38
CA GLU A 54 15.19 12.90 -0.18
C GLU A 54 14.97 12.44 1.26
N ASP A 55 13.79 12.75 1.83
CA ASP A 55 13.42 12.30 3.18
C ASP A 55 12.77 10.91 3.11
N ILE A 56 13.31 9.95 3.87
CA ILE A 56 12.90 8.55 3.85
C ILE A 56 12.62 8.08 5.27
N HIS A 57 11.34 8.05 5.64
CA HIS A 57 10.92 7.61 6.96
C HIS A 57 10.82 6.08 7.05
N VAL A 58 11.59 5.48 7.97
CA VAL A 58 11.53 4.05 8.26
C VAL A 58 10.72 3.83 9.53
N ALA A 59 9.57 3.18 9.39
CA ALA A 59 8.70 2.85 10.51
C ALA A 59 9.46 2.01 11.57
N PRO A 60 9.18 2.17 12.88
CA PRO A 60 9.93 1.50 13.95
C PRO A 60 9.86 -0.04 13.87
N GLU A 61 8.79 -0.58 13.29
CA GLU A 61 8.57 -2.01 13.10
C GLU A 61 9.43 -2.62 11.99
N VAL A 62 9.97 -1.80 11.08
CA VAL A 62 10.85 -2.29 10.02
C VAL A 62 12.22 -2.60 10.60
N LYS A 63 12.56 -3.89 10.60
CA LYS A 63 13.84 -4.45 11.03
C LYS A 63 14.34 -5.40 9.96
N GLY A 64 15.66 -5.52 9.82
CA GLY A 64 16.27 -6.45 8.88
C GLY A 64 17.64 -5.97 8.42
N ARG A 65 18.39 -6.90 7.85
CA ARG A 65 19.67 -6.63 7.22
C ARG A 65 19.52 -6.69 5.70
N VAL A 66 20.26 -5.84 5.02
CA VAL A 66 20.17 -5.64 3.57
C VAL A 66 21.54 -5.93 2.97
N THR A 67 21.54 -6.68 1.87
CA THR A 67 22.70 -6.82 0.98
C THR A 67 22.31 -6.32 -0.39
N LEU A 68 22.99 -5.28 -0.86
CA LEU A 68 22.62 -4.57 -2.07
C LEU A 68 23.87 -4.08 -2.81
N ASN A 69 23.94 -4.34 -4.12
CA ASN A 69 24.93 -3.76 -5.02
C ASN A 69 24.19 -3.17 -6.23
N VAL A 70 24.01 -1.86 -6.23
CA VAL A 70 23.31 -1.11 -7.27
C VAL A 70 24.17 0.04 -7.78
N LYS A 71 24.14 0.25 -9.10
CA LYS A 71 24.86 1.34 -9.76
C LYS A 71 23.87 2.16 -10.57
N LYS A 72 23.73 3.45 -10.24
CA LYS A 72 22.84 4.40 -10.92
C LYS A 72 21.38 3.88 -11.04
N ALA A 73 20.87 3.27 -9.98
CA ALA A 73 19.50 2.77 -9.95
C ALA A 73 18.53 3.85 -9.45
N PRO A 74 17.29 3.95 -9.97
CA PRO A 74 16.28 4.85 -9.43
C PRO A 74 16.01 4.59 -7.95
N LEU A 75 15.83 5.65 -7.16
CA LEU A 75 15.54 5.57 -5.72
C LEU A 75 14.37 4.64 -5.41
N GLU A 76 13.29 4.75 -6.18
CA GLU A 76 12.08 3.94 -6.00
C GLU A 76 12.35 2.44 -6.18
N ASP A 77 13.19 2.08 -7.15
CA ASP A 77 13.60 0.70 -7.39
C ASP A 77 14.45 0.17 -6.25
N VAL A 78 15.38 1.00 -5.75
CA VAL A 78 16.22 0.65 -4.60
C VAL A 78 15.39 0.43 -3.35
N LEU A 79 14.46 1.33 -3.04
CA LEU A 79 13.57 1.20 -1.88
C LEU A 79 12.65 -0.02 -2.02
N ARG A 80 12.21 -0.35 -3.23
CA ARG A 80 11.44 -1.56 -3.52
C ARG A 80 12.25 -2.83 -3.26
N ILE A 81 13.50 -2.90 -3.70
CA ILE A 81 14.39 -4.05 -3.44
C ILE A 81 14.64 -4.20 -1.93
N ILE A 82 14.92 -3.08 -1.24
CA ILE A 82 15.06 -3.08 0.22
C ILE A 82 13.79 -3.62 0.87
N GLY A 83 12.62 -3.13 0.45
CA GLY A 83 11.33 -3.60 0.94
C GLY A 83 11.12 -5.10 0.78
N GLN A 84 11.53 -5.67 -0.35
CA GLN A 84 11.47 -7.11 -0.58
C GLN A 84 12.36 -7.90 0.40
N GLN A 85 13.58 -7.43 0.68
CA GLN A 85 14.51 -8.10 1.60
C GLN A 85 14.06 -8.00 3.06
N THR A 86 13.46 -6.87 3.46
CA THR A 86 13.03 -6.63 4.85
C THR A 86 11.55 -6.89 5.09
N LEU A 87 10.85 -7.51 4.13
CA LEU A 87 9.39 -7.74 4.16
C LEU A 87 8.59 -6.47 4.47
N SER A 88 9.08 -5.33 4.01
CA SER A 88 8.45 -4.02 4.15
C SER A 88 7.94 -3.50 2.81
N ARG A 89 7.06 -2.53 2.85
CA ARG A 89 6.52 -1.83 1.68
C ARG A 89 7.14 -0.44 1.62
N SER A 90 7.72 -0.10 0.49
CA SER A 90 8.05 1.29 0.15
C SER A 90 6.81 1.98 -0.42
N MET A 91 6.54 3.22 -0.01
CA MET A 91 5.54 4.08 -0.62
C MET A 91 6.07 5.51 -0.77
N THR A 92 5.60 6.21 -1.79
CA THR A 92 5.81 7.64 -1.96
C THR A 92 4.61 8.39 -1.41
N VAL A 93 4.81 9.40 -0.58
CA VAL A 93 3.74 10.16 0.08
C VAL A 93 3.79 11.61 -0.38
N TYR A 94 2.63 12.13 -0.78
CA TYR A 94 2.41 13.52 -1.18
C TYR A 94 1.42 14.19 -0.23
N PRO A 95 1.89 14.74 0.91
CA PRO A 95 1.03 15.46 1.83
C PRO A 95 0.55 16.80 1.25
N LEU A 96 -0.72 17.13 1.45
CA LEU A 96 -1.26 18.46 1.21
C LEU A 96 -1.47 19.17 2.56
N TYR A 97 -0.56 20.08 2.92
CA TYR A 97 -0.49 20.67 4.25
C TYR A 97 -0.62 22.20 4.22
N SER A 98 -1.11 22.78 5.32
CA SER A 98 -1.24 24.23 5.50
C SER A 98 0.06 24.89 5.99
N SER A 99 0.80 24.22 6.88
CA SER A 99 1.97 24.78 7.56
C SER A 99 3.05 23.73 7.82
N GLY A 100 4.30 24.17 8.05
CA GLY A 100 5.40 23.26 8.40
C GLY A 100 5.19 22.53 9.74
N ALA A 101 4.43 23.12 10.67
CA ALA A 101 4.04 22.43 11.91
C ALA A 101 3.11 21.24 11.63
N SER A 102 2.15 21.41 10.71
CA SER A 102 1.25 20.33 10.29
C SER A 102 2.01 19.20 9.59
N LEU A 103 2.97 19.54 8.71
CA LEU A 103 3.84 18.54 8.09
C LEU A 103 4.63 17.73 9.13
N ARG A 104 5.26 18.41 10.11
CA ARG A 104 5.98 17.72 11.21
C ARG A 104 5.07 16.80 12.03
N GLN A 105 3.80 17.16 12.22
CA GLN A 105 2.84 16.25 12.88
C GLN A 105 2.60 14.99 12.05
N LEU A 106 2.50 15.10 10.71
CA LEU A 106 2.41 13.92 9.84
C LEU A 106 3.67 13.06 9.93
N GLU A 107 4.85 13.66 9.89
CA GLU A 107 6.12 12.93 10.03
C GLU A 107 6.17 12.17 11.36
N GLN A 108 5.69 12.79 12.45
CA GLN A 108 5.57 12.11 13.76
C GLN A 108 4.57 10.95 13.71
N VAL A 109 3.44 11.10 13.02
CA VAL A 109 2.46 10.02 12.81
C VAL A 109 3.09 8.87 12.02
N VAL A 110 3.79 9.17 10.93
CA VAL A 110 4.46 8.17 10.08
C VAL A 110 5.55 7.42 10.84
N ARG A 111 6.28 8.10 11.72
CA ARG A 111 7.29 7.51 12.60
C ARG A 111 6.70 6.75 13.81
N GLY A 112 5.38 6.79 14.00
CA GLY A 112 4.70 6.19 15.15
C GLY A 112 4.89 6.96 16.47
N ALA A 113 5.41 8.18 16.43
CA ALA A 113 5.62 9.04 17.59
C ALA A 113 4.35 9.78 18.05
N LEU A 114 3.37 9.96 17.15
CA LEU A 114 2.08 10.57 17.44
C LEU A 114 0.95 9.64 16.96
N PRO A 115 -0.03 9.27 17.81
CA PRO A 115 -1.17 8.47 17.35
C PRO A 115 -2.04 9.28 16.39
N VAL A 116 -2.54 8.63 15.33
CA VAL A 116 -3.34 9.27 14.28
C VAL A 116 -4.57 9.99 14.84
N THR A 117 -5.18 9.44 15.90
CA THR A 117 -6.38 10.00 16.56
C THR A 117 -6.15 11.36 17.20
N GLN A 118 -4.91 11.68 17.57
CA GLN A 118 -4.51 12.98 18.13
C GLN A 118 -4.00 13.94 17.06
N SER A 119 -3.86 13.47 15.82
CA SER A 119 -3.33 14.25 14.70
C SER A 119 -4.45 14.85 13.85
N ARG A 120 -4.11 15.86 13.05
CA ARG A 120 -4.96 16.41 11.98
C ARG A 120 -4.80 15.65 10.65
N TRP A 121 -4.44 14.37 10.74
CA TRP A 121 -4.12 13.52 9.60
C TRP A 121 -4.91 12.22 9.64
N LYS A 122 -6.21 12.27 9.94
CA LYS A 122 -7.10 11.09 9.95
C LYS A 122 -7.15 10.42 8.57
N ALA A 123 -7.03 11.20 7.49
CA ALA A 123 -6.92 10.68 6.13
C ALA A 123 -5.74 9.70 5.96
N TRP A 124 -4.66 9.83 6.75
CA TRP A 124 -3.54 8.89 6.74
C TRP A 124 -4.01 7.45 7.00
N GLN A 125 -4.86 7.24 8.01
CA GLN A 125 -5.33 5.90 8.38
C GLN A 125 -6.20 5.26 7.30
N ASN A 126 -7.04 6.08 6.64
CA ASN A 126 -7.93 5.61 5.57
C ASN A 126 -7.17 5.30 4.26
N HIS A 127 -5.98 5.86 4.10
CA HIS A 127 -5.19 5.76 2.87
C HIS A 127 -3.88 4.96 3.03
N ALA A 128 -3.45 4.63 4.24
CA ALA A 128 -2.18 3.94 4.47
C ALA A 128 -2.21 2.48 4.00
N PHE A 129 -3.39 1.87 3.87
CA PHE A 129 -3.53 0.46 3.53
C PHE A 129 -4.78 0.16 2.71
N PRO A 130 -4.97 0.77 1.53
CA PRO A 130 -6.04 0.31 0.69
C PRO A 130 -5.71 -1.14 0.34
N ASP A 131 -6.52 -2.05 0.88
CA ASP A 131 -6.43 -3.51 0.77
C ASP A 131 -6.80 -3.93 -0.66
N PHE A 132 -6.13 -3.31 -1.64
CA PHE A 132 -6.21 -3.70 -3.01
C PHE A 132 -5.36 -4.95 -3.12
N GLY A 133 -6.05 -6.09 -3.08
CA GLY A 133 -5.49 -7.41 -3.26
C GLY A 133 -4.46 -7.46 -4.38
N ARG A 134 -3.59 -8.46 -4.32
CA ARG A 134 -2.34 -8.68 -5.08
C ARG A 134 -2.31 -8.30 -6.58
N PHE A 135 -3.45 -8.05 -7.22
CA PHE A 135 -3.60 -7.66 -8.62
C PHE A 135 -3.40 -6.17 -8.94
N ALA A 136 -3.60 -5.23 -8.00
CA ALA A 136 -3.53 -3.80 -8.35
C ALA A 136 -2.10 -3.27 -8.59
N ASN A 137 -1.07 -4.00 -8.19
CA ASN A 137 0.30 -3.53 -8.26
C ASN A 137 0.93 -3.68 -9.66
N ALA A 138 0.64 -4.75 -10.41
CA ALA A 138 1.38 -5.09 -11.64
C ALA A 138 1.13 -4.12 -12.81
N LEU A 139 -0.08 -3.54 -12.93
CA LEU A 139 -0.43 -2.65 -14.06
C LEU A 139 0.10 -1.21 -13.91
N ARG A 140 0.70 -0.86 -12.76
CA ARG A 140 1.13 0.50 -12.43
C ARG A 140 2.62 0.78 -12.68
N ASP A 141 3.41 -0.22 -13.08
CA ASP A 141 4.86 -0.07 -13.29
C ASP A 141 5.24 0.74 -14.54
N GLN A 142 4.38 0.80 -15.56
CA GLN A 142 4.78 1.27 -16.89
C GLN A 142 4.20 2.64 -17.28
N ASN A 143 3.27 3.20 -16.51
CA ASN A 143 2.61 4.44 -16.88
C ASN A 143 2.65 5.46 -15.73
N GLN A 144 3.60 6.39 -15.80
CA GLN A 144 3.78 7.48 -14.83
C GLN A 144 2.85 8.68 -15.11
N LEU A 145 2.10 8.64 -16.20
CA LEU A 145 1.22 9.73 -16.62
C LEU A 145 -0.22 9.48 -16.13
N VAL A 146 -0.80 10.51 -15.53
CA VAL A 146 -2.14 10.51 -14.96
C VAL A 146 -3.09 11.28 -15.89
N ASN A 147 -4.20 10.64 -16.22
CA ASN A 147 -5.37 11.28 -16.84
C ASN A 147 -6.52 11.24 -15.83
N ALA A 148 -6.99 12.40 -15.39
CA ALA A 148 -8.06 12.49 -14.40
C ALA A 148 -8.91 13.75 -14.64
N GLN A 149 -10.21 13.66 -14.42
CA GLN A 149 -11.11 14.80 -14.46
C GLN A 149 -11.95 14.85 -13.18
N PHE A 150 -11.83 15.96 -12.47
CA PHE A 150 -12.60 16.28 -11.28
C PHE A 150 -13.54 17.45 -11.61
N GLN A 151 -14.78 17.39 -11.13
CA GLN A 151 -15.74 18.49 -11.24
C GLN A 151 -16.53 18.58 -9.94
N GLY A 152 -16.25 19.62 -9.16
CA GLY A 152 -16.89 19.86 -7.86
C GLY A 152 -16.68 18.75 -6.84
N LYS A 153 -15.59 17.99 -6.92
CA LYS A 153 -15.32 16.87 -6.00
C LYS A 153 -14.60 17.37 -4.75
N ASP A 154 -14.83 16.74 -3.60
CA ASP A 154 -14.09 17.07 -2.40
C ASP A 154 -12.59 16.72 -2.55
N THR A 155 -11.77 17.32 -1.70
CA THR A 155 -10.31 17.16 -1.76
C THR A 155 -9.87 15.73 -1.40
N GLU A 156 -10.58 15.07 -0.48
CA GLU A 156 -10.29 13.69 -0.06
C GLU A 156 -10.51 12.70 -1.21
N PHE A 157 -11.60 12.88 -1.96
CA PHE A 157 -11.94 12.13 -3.16
C PHE A 157 -10.89 12.34 -4.24
N ALA A 158 -10.48 13.59 -4.50
CA ALA A 158 -9.44 13.89 -5.48
C ALA A 158 -8.10 13.23 -5.09
N ALA A 159 -7.71 13.32 -3.82
CA ALA A 159 -6.51 12.69 -3.29
C ALA A 159 -6.57 11.15 -3.36
N LEU A 160 -7.70 10.54 -2.98
CA LEU A 160 -7.93 9.11 -3.08
C LEU A 160 -7.89 8.63 -4.54
N ALA A 161 -8.52 9.37 -5.46
CA ALA A 161 -8.49 9.06 -6.88
C ALA A 161 -7.05 9.09 -7.42
N LEU A 162 -6.30 10.17 -7.14
CA LEU A 162 -4.89 10.25 -7.52
C LEU A 162 -4.04 9.13 -6.91
N SER A 163 -4.31 8.75 -5.66
CA SER A 163 -3.62 7.63 -4.99
C SER A 163 -3.95 6.27 -5.62
N ARG A 164 -5.12 6.14 -6.27
CA ARG A 164 -5.49 4.92 -7.01
C ARG A 164 -4.83 4.86 -8.38
N PHE A 165 -4.63 6.00 -9.04
CA PHE A 165 -3.95 6.04 -10.34
C PHE A 165 -2.42 6.00 -10.22
N SER A 166 -1.88 6.42 -9.08
CA SER A 166 -0.45 6.38 -8.79
C SER A 166 -0.08 5.22 -7.85
N ARG A 167 1.22 4.94 -7.70
CA ARG A 167 1.75 4.11 -6.60
C ARG A 167 2.07 4.95 -5.36
N ALA A 168 1.54 6.16 -5.32
CA ALA A 168 1.80 7.11 -4.28
C ALA A 168 0.54 7.38 -3.47
N GLN A 169 0.72 7.81 -2.25
CA GLN A 169 -0.34 8.19 -1.35
C GLN A 169 -0.43 9.71 -1.31
N VAL A 170 -1.50 10.27 -1.84
CA VAL A 170 -1.83 11.69 -1.70
C VAL A 170 -2.66 11.82 -0.42
N VAL A 171 -2.16 12.59 0.54
CA VAL A 171 -2.77 12.68 1.88
C VAL A 171 -3.15 14.13 2.14
N PRO A 172 -4.44 14.48 2.14
CA PRO A 172 -4.87 15.81 2.54
C PRO A 172 -4.85 15.96 4.06
N GLU A 173 -4.46 17.15 4.53
CA GLU A 173 -4.67 17.55 5.93
C GLU A 173 -6.16 17.61 6.26
N ASP A 174 -6.55 17.23 7.47
CA ASP A 174 -7.95 17.25 7.90
C ASP A 174 -8.53 18.68 7.91
N GLY A 175 -9.81 18.78 7.54
CA GLY A 175 -10.56 20.04 7.54
C GLY A 175 -10.45 20.86 6.25
N ILE A 176 -9.94 20.27 5.16
CA ILE A 176 -9.98 20.90 3.83
C ILE A 176 -11.39 20.74 3.24
N THR A 177 -12.22 21.77 3.33
CA THR A 177 -13.61 21.78 2.82
C THR A 177 -13.74 22.23 1.36
N ARG A 178 -12.62 22.43 0.66
CA ARG A 178 -12.63 22.94 -0.72
C ARG A 178 -12.90 21.84 -1.73
N THR A 179 -13.57 22.23 -2.80
CA THR A 179 -13.83 21.37 -3.96
C THR A 179 -12.78 21.56 -5.04
N VAL A 180 -12.56 20.50 -5.80
CA VAL A 180 -11.59 20.36 -6.88
C VAL A 180 -12.35 20.19 -8.20
N SER A 181 -12.00 21.02 -9.16
CA SER A 181 -12.52 21.04 -10.54
C SER A 181 -11.33 21.20 -11.48
N LEU A 182 -10.73 20.08 -11.91
CA LEU A 182 -9.51 20.05 -12.73
C LEU A 182 -9.66 19.00 -13.82
N LYS A 183 -9.11 19.29 -15.00
CA LYS A 183 -8.89 18.32 -16.06
C LYS A 183 -7.38 18.12 -16.21
N ILE A 184 -6.91 16.96 -15.79
CA ILE A 184 -5.51 16.54 -15.83
C ILE A 184 -5.35 15.63 -17.04
N THR A 185 -4.47 15.98 -17.96
CA THR A 185 -4.20 15.22 -19.18
C THR A 185 -2.70 14.99 -19.29
N GLN A 186 -2.29 13.72 -19.25
CA GLN A 186 -0.91 13.24 -19.38
C GLN A 186 0.08 13.95 -18.43
N ALA A 187 -0.34 14.24 -17.20
CA ALA A 187 0.51 14.89 -16.22
C ALA A 187 1.28 13.85 -15.38
N THR A 188 2.49 14.18 -14.94
CA THR A 188 3.16 13.35 -13.93
C THR A 188 2.39 13.40 -12.61
N VAL A 189 2.59 12.41 -11.73
CA VAL A 189 1.95 12.41 -10.40
C VAL A 189 2.28 13.69 -9.61
N PRO A 190 3.55 14.16 -9.53
CA PRO A 190 3.87 15.45 -8.91
C PRO A 190 3.11 16.64 -9.50
N ASP A 191 3.00 16.72 -10.83
CA ASP A 191 2.28 17.83 -11.49
C ASP A 191 0.78 17.78 -11.19
N ALA A 192 0.19 16.58 -11.19
CA ALA A 192 -1.21 16.38 -10.83
C ALA A 192 -1.49 16.79 -9.37
N VAL A 193 -0.62 16.39 -8.44
CA VAL A 193 -0.67 16.78 -7.03
C VAL A 193 -0.51 18.30 -6.89
N ALA A 194 0.43 18.91 -7.62
CA ALA A 194 0.65 20.35 -7.60
C ALA A 194 -0.59 21.14 -8.04
N GLN A 195 -1.29 20.66 -9.07
CA GLN A 195 -2.54 21.28 -9.54
C GLN A 195 -3.64 21.19 -8.48
N VAL A 196 -3.82 20.03 -7.84
CA VAL A 196 -4.77 19.87 -6.73
C VAL A 196 -4.41 20.79 -5.57
N ALA A 197 -3.15 20.76 -5.12
CA ALA A 197 -2.63 21.59 -4.04
C ALA A 197 -2.88 23.09 -4.28
N LYS A 198 -2.64 23.55 -5.52
CA LYS A 198 -2.88 24.94 -5.93
C LYS A 198 -4.35 25.32 -5.80
N GLN A 199 -5.27 24.47 -6.27
CA GLN A 199 -6.71 24.75 -6.19
C GLN A 199 -7.22 24.79 -4.75
N VAL A 200 -6.71 23.93 -3.87
CA VAL A 200 -7.13 23.90 -2.46
C VAL A 200 -6.35 24.89 -1.58
N HIS A 201 -5.43 25.66 -2.16
CA HIS A 201 -4.44 26.52 -1.49
C HIS A 201 -3.75 25.80 -0.32
N ARG A 202 -3.07 24.70 -0.65
CA ARG A 202 -2.19 23.97 0.25
C ARG A 202 -0.79 23.90 -0.33
N LYS A 203 0.18 23.75 0.56
CA LYS A 203 1.54 23.37 0.20
C LYS A 203 1.58 21.87 0.01
N TRP A 204 2.53 21.40 -0.77
CA TRP A 204 2.78 19.98 -0.93
C TRP A 204 4.29 19.73 -0.94
N THR A 205 4.67 18.51 -0.62
CA THR A 205 6.04 18.01 -0.73
C THR A 205 5.98 16.53 -1.13
N VAL A 206 7.13 15.90 -1.27
CA VAL A 206 7.26 14.45 -1.38
C VAL A 206 8.15 13.94 -0.25
N PHE A 207 7.83 12.78 0.28
CA PHE A 207 8.75 11.97 1.09
C PHE A 207 8.44 10.49 0.88
N TYR A 208 9.38 9.64 1.25
CA TYR A 208 9.25 8.20 1.11
C TYR A 208 9.02 7.55 2.46
N VAL A 209 8.27 6.45 2.50
CA VAL A 209 8.02 5.69 3.72
C VAL A 209 8.31 4.22 3.48
N LEU A 210 9.07 3.62 4.38
CA LEU A 210 9.26 2.18 4.48
C LEU A 210 8.44 1.67 5.68
N SER A 211 7.30 1.04 5.39
CA SER A 211 6.35 0.54 6.40
C SER A 211 6.36 -1.00 6.44
N PRO A 212 6.02 -1.64 7.57
CA PRO A 212 5.94 -3.10 7.63
C PRO A 212 4.96 -3.64 6.57
N GLY A 213 5.36 -4.70 5.86
CA GLY A 213 4.53 -5.31 4.83
C GLY A 213 3.34 -6.05 5.44
N LEU A 214 2.27 -6.23 4.64
CA LEU A 214 1.04 -6.92 5.06
C LEU A 214 1.27 -8.34 5.61
N PHE A 215 2.37 -9.00 5.22
CA PHE A 215 2.76 -10.35 5.66
C PHE A 215 3.65 -10.37 6.90
N GLY A 216 4.17 -9.22 7.32
CA GLY A 216 4.60 -9.06 8.69
C GLY A 216 3.33 -9.06 9.52
N MET A 217 2.90 -10.25 9.98
CA MET A 217 2.02 -10.34 11.14
C MET A 217 2.51 -9.28 12.11
N ARG A 218 1.68 -8.30 12.46
CA ARG A 218 2.05 -7.30 13.46
C ARG A 218 2.52 -8.11 14.66
N ALA A 219 3.83 -8.22 14.84
CA ALA A 219 4.41 -8.81 16.03
C ALA A 219 3.90 -7.90 17.13
N ARG A 220 2.90 -8.38 17.87
CA ARG A 220 2.25 -7.64 18.95
C ARG A 220 3.39 -7.14 19.82
N SER A 221 3.65 -5.83 19.80
CA SER A 221 4.61 -5.26 20.72
C SER A 221 4.07 -5.59 22.12
N PRO A 222 4.84 -6.26 22.99
CA PRO A 222 4.34 -6.73 24.30
C PRO A 222 3.73 -5.59 25.14
N ASP A 223 4.11 -4.35 24.86
CA ASP A 223 3.80 -3.17 25.66
C ASP A 223 2.80 -2.19 25.02
N ALA A 224 2.19 -2.52 23.87
CA ALA A 224 1.23 -1.61 23.24
C ALA A 224 -0.17 -1.76 23.88
N PRO A 225 -0.78 -0.69 24.44
CA PRO A 225 -2.12 -0.75 25.01
C PRO A 225 -3.13 -1.17 23.94
N ASP A 226 -4.03 -2.10 24.31
CA ASP A 226 -4.91 -2.88 23.42
C ASP A 226 -5.88 -2.05 22.54
N SER A 227 -5.95 -0.73 22.68
CA SER A 227 -6.97 0.11 22.06
C SER A 227 -6.75 0.46 20.58
N ASN A 228 -5.58 0.17 19.98
CA ASN A 228 -5.25 0.63 18.61
C ASN A 228 -4.80 -0.48 17.64
N ALA A 229 -4.91 -1.76 18.00
CA ALA A 229 -4.60 -2.86 17.11
C ALA A 229 -5.72 -3.06 16.07
N VAL A 230 -5.69 -2.30 14.97
CA VAL A 230 -6.50 -2.60 13.78
C VAL A 230 -6.09 -3.98 13.26
N ASN A 231 -6.96 -4.96 13.46
CA ASN A 231 -6.73 -6.35 13.10
C ASN A 231 -6.99 -6.52 11.59
N LEU A 232 -5.97 -6.30 10.77
CA LEU A 232 -6.01 -6.55 9.32
C LEU A 232 -5.91 -8.06 9.07
N SER A 233 -7.04 -8.74 9.25
CA SER A 233 -7.27 -10.11 8.80
C SER A 233 -7.15 -10.15 7.27
N LEU A 234 -6.09 -10.79 6.75
CA LEU A 234 -5.95 -10.99 5.31
C LEU A 234 -7.16 -11.76 4.77
N GLY A 235 -7.94 -11.12 3.90
CA GLY A 235 -9.12 -11.67 3.22
C GLY A 235 -8.85 -12.79 2.20
N LEU A 236 -7.79 -13.60 2.39
CA LEU A 236 -7.50 -14.78 1.56
C LEU A 236 -8.40 -15.97 1.88
N VAL A 237 -9.14 -15.93 2.98
CA VAL A 237 -10.30 -16.80 3.22
C VAL A 237 -11.56 -15.93 3.20
N PRO A 238 -12.55 -16.17 2.32
CA PRO A 238 -13.83 -15.46 2.38
C PRO A 238 -14.47 -15.81 3.73
N GLY A 239 -14.47 -14.85 4.66
CA GLY A 239 -14.86 -15.11 6.05
C GLY A 239 -13.69 -15.33 7.02
N GLY A 240 -12.53 -14.69 6.78
CA GLY A 240 -11.47 -14.53 7.78
C GLY A 240 -11.96 -13.76 9.00
N LEU A 241 -12.77 -14.43 9.82
CA LEU A 241 -13.32 -13.90 11.04
C LEU A 241 -12.16 -13.64 12.02
N PRO A 242 -12.06 -12.42 12.59
CA PRO A 242 -11.02 -12.11 13.56
C PRO A 242 -11.05 -13.15 14.68
N THR A 243 -9.88 -13.67 15.04
CA THR A 243 -9.74 -14.74 16.04
C THR A 243 -9.98 -14.25 17.46
N ASN A 244 -9.95 -12.93 17.68
CA ASN A 244 -10.22 -12.28 18.95
C ASN A 244 -11.37 -11.28 18.78
N PHE A 245 -12.61 -11.77 18.81
CA PHE A 245 -13.76 -10.88 18.99
C PHE A 245 -13.86 -10.50 20.47
N THR A 246 -14.06 -9.21 20.77
CA THR A 246 -14.62 -8.85 22.07
C THR A 246 -16.02 -9.47 22.20
N PRO A 247 -16.51 -9.76 23.42
CA PRO A 247 -17.87 -10.29 23.61
C PRO A 247 -18.94 -9.44 22.90
N GLU A 248 -18.78 -8.13 22.92
CA GLU A 248 -19.67 -7.17 22.23
C GLU A 248 -19.62 -7.33 20.70
N ALA A 249 -18.42 -7.43 20.12
CA ALA A 249 -18.28 -7.58 18.68
C ALA A 249 -18.80 -8.95 18.18
N LYS A 250 -18.71 -9.99 19.02
CA LYS A 250 -19.34 -11.29 18.75
C LYS A 250 -20.87 -11.16 18.73
N ALA A 251 -21.46 -10.51 19.73
CA ALA A 251 -22.91 -10.30 19.81
C ALA A 251 -23.44 -9.48 18.62
N ALA A 252 -22.72 -8.41 18.22
CA ALA A 252 -23.09 -7.63 17.05
C ALA A 252 -23.04 -8.44 15.75
N TRP A 253 -22.05 -9.32 15.60
CA TRP A 253 -21.94 -10.21 14.45
C TRP A 253 -23.07 -11.25 14.42
N ASP A 254 -23.42 -11.81 15.58
CA ASP A 254 -24.52 -12.76 15.73
C ASP A 254 -25.86 -12.12 15.32
N GLN A 255 -26.12 -10.89 15.77
CA GLN A 255 -27.32 -10.13 15.38
C GLN A 255 -27.38 -9.85 13.87
N GLN A 256 -26.26 -9.47 13.25
CA GLN A 256 -26.20 -9.25 11.80
C GLN A 256 -26.44 -10.55 11.02
N PHE A 257 -25.94 -11.67 11.53
CA PHE A 257 -26.16 -12.98 10.92
C PHE A 257 -27.64 -13.37 10.99
N GLU A 258 -28.29 -13.21 12.15
CA GLU A 258 -29.72 -13.48 12.31
C GLU A 258 -30.59 -12.58 11.41
N ALA A 259 -30.30 -11.27 11.36
CA ALA A 259 -30.98 -10.35 10.45
C ALA A 259 -30.83 -10.78 8.98
N ARG A 260 -29.67 -11.32 8.59
CA ARG A 260 -29.44 -11.83 7.24
C ARG A 260 -30.21 -13.12 6.97
N LEU A 261 -30.25 -14.04 7.93
CA LEU A 261 -31.05 -15.28 7.82
C LEU A 261 -32.53 -14.97 7.61
N ALA A 262 -33.06 -13.92 8.24
CA ALA A 262 -34.45 -13.48 8.06
C ALA A 262 -34.77 -12.98 6.63
N THR A 263 -33.77 -12.52 5.88
CA THR A 263 -33.93 -12.06 4.49
C THR A 263 -33.66 -13.14 3.44
N MET A 264 -33.10 -14.28 3.85
CA MET A 264 -32.74 -15.38 2.95
C MET A 264 -33.92 -16.33 2.78
N ASN A 265 -33.96 -17.02 1.64
CA ASN A 265 -34.91 -18.12 1.48
C ASN A 265 -34.59 -19.26 2.48
N PRO A 266 -35.56 -20.13 2.83
CA PRO A 266 -35.35 -21.18 3.83
C PRO A 266 -34.20 -22.15 3.49
N ALA A 267 -33.97 -22.44 2.22
CA ALA A 267 -32.89 -23.34 1.79
C ALA A 267 -31.49 -22.73 1.97
N GLU A 268 -31.35 -21.43 1.71
CA GLU A 268 -30.11 -20.67 1.90
C GLU A 268 -29.84 -20.41 3.39
N SER A 269 -30.89 -20.10 4.16
CA SER A 269 -30.82 -19.91 5.60
C SER A 269 -30.26 -21.16 6.29
N ASN A 270 -30.81 -22.34 5.99
CA ASN A 270 -30.34 -23.62 6.52
C ASN A 270 -28.87 -23.90 6.16
N ARG A 271 -28.46 -23.58 4.92
CA ARG A 271 -27.05 -23.72 4.49
C ARG A 271 -26.13 -22.77 5.23
N ALA A 272 -26.56 -21.53 5.45
CA ALA A 272 -25.79 -20.55 6.18
C ALA A 272 -25.58 -20.97 7.64
N VAL A 273 -26.61 -21.52 8.30
CA VAL A 273 -26.53 -22.09 9.65
C VAL A 273 -25.54 -23.26 9.69
N GLN A 274 -25.63 -24.23 8.77
CA GLN A 274 -24.69 -25.35 8.70
C GLN A 274 -23.24 -24.90 8.48
N VAL A 275 -23.01 -23.88 7.65
CA VAL A 275 -21.67 -23.30 7.45
C VAL A 275 -21.16 -22.68 8.75
N ARG A 276 -22.01 -21.98 9.50
CA ARG A 276 -21.65 -21.38 10.79
C ARG A 276 -21.29 -22.45 11.82
N GLU A 277 -22.13 -23.45 12.01
CA GLU A 277 -21.88 -24.56 12.94
C GLU A 277 -20.58 -25.29 12.61
N ARG A 278 -20.34 -25.56 11.33
CA ARG A 278 -19.09 -26.19 10.86
C ARG A 278 -17.88 -25.31 11.13
N THR A 279 -18.01 -24.00 10.98
CA THR A 279 -16.94 -23.03 11.27
C THR A 279 -16.65 -22.97 12.77
N GLU A 280 -17.67 -23.03 13.62
CA GLU A 280 -17.54 -23.09 15.07
C GLU A 280 -16.88 -24.40 15.53
N GLN A 281 -17.23 -25.54 14.91
CA GLN A 281 -16.52 -26.81 15.11
C GLN A 281 -15.04 -26.72 14.71
N LEU A 282 -14.72 -26.13 13.55
CA LEU A 282 -13.31 -25.94 13.14
C LEU A 282 -12.53 -25.06 14.13
N ARG A 283 -13.20 -24.09 14.76
CA ARG A 283 -12.61 -23.17 15.74
C ARG A 283 -12.36 -23.82 17.09
N SER A 284 -13.18 -24.78 17.50
CA SER A 284 -12.95 -25.52 18.75
C SER A 284 -11.82 -26.54 18.63
N LEU A 285 -11.48 -26.98 17.42
CA LEU A 285 -10.35 -27.88 17.19
C LEU A 285 -8.99 -27.21 17.49
N PRO A 286 -8.02 -27.97 18.05
CA PRO A 286 -6.61 -27.58 18.11
C PRO A 286 -6.04 -27.24 16.73
N LEU A 287 -4.98 -26.43 16.67
CA LEU A 287 -4.45 -25.87 15.42
C LEU A 287 -4.13 -26.95 14.37
N ASP A 288 -3.47 -28.03 14.78
CA ASP A 288 -3.05 -29.11 13.87
C ASP A 288 -4.26 -29.86 13.28
N GLN A 289 -5.27 -30.14 14.10
CA GLN A 289 -6.51 -30.78 13.67
C GLN A 289 -7.35 -29.86 12.78
N ARG A 290 -7.34 -28.55 13.06
CA ARG A 290 -8.00 -27.54 12.24
C ARG A 290 -7.40 -27.49 10.84
N LEU A 291 -6.07 -27.54 10.71
CA LEU A 291 -5.40 -27.56 9.42
C LEU A 291 -5.78 -28.81 8.61
N GLN A 292 -5.81 -29.99 9.25
CA GLN A 292 -6.25 -31.23 8.61
C GLN A 292 -7.73 -31.19 8.19
N ALA A 293 -8.61 -30.67 9.05
CA ALA A 293 -10.03 -30.54 8.73
C ALA A 293 -10.29 -29.55 7.59
N ILE A 294 -9.54 -28.44 7.52
CA ILE A 294 -9.56 -27.51 6.38
C ILE A 294 -9.06 -28.20 5.12
N GLN A 295 -8.01 -29.01 5.22
CA GLN A 295 -7.46 -29.76 4.09
C GLN A 295 -8.46 -30.80 3.55
N GLN A 296 -9.19 -31.50 4.42
CA GLN A 296 -10.28 -32.40 4.03
C GLN A 296 -11.44 -31.65 3.38
N LEU A 297 -11.81 -30.47 3.90
CA LEU A 297 -12.81 -29.59 3.30
C LEU A 297 -12.42 -29.14 1.89
N MET A 298 -11.15 -28.79 1.69
CA MET A 298 -10.62 -28.43 0.37
C MET A 298 -10.44 -29.64 -0.55
N GLY A 299 -10.31 -30.85 -0.01
CA GLY A 299 -10.25 -32.10 -0.77
C GLY A 299 -11.60 -32.56 -1.33
N ASN A 300 -12.72 -32.03 -0.81
CA ASN A 300 -14.04 -32.34 -1.36
C ASN A 300 -14.22 -31.65 -2.73
N SER A 301 -14.37 -32.46 -3.78
CA SER A 301 -14.57 -31.99 -5.17
C SER A 301 -15.77 -31.06 -5.31
N GLU A 302 -16.81 -31.23 -4.50
CA GLU A 302 -17.97 -30.33 -4.49
C GLU A 302 -17.62 -28.95 -3.92
N ALA A 303 -16.80 -28.88 -2.87
CA ALA A 303 -16.32 -27.61 -2.32
C ALA A 303 -15.38 -26.91 -3.30
N GLN A 304 -14.52 -27.67 -3.99
CA GLN A 304 -13.66 -27.15 -5.06
C GLN A 304 -14.50 -26.57 -6.21
N ASN A 305 -15.53 -27.28 -6.66
CA ASN A 305 -16.43 -26.80 -7.71
C ASN A 305 -17.17 -25.53 -7.28
N ARG A 306 -17.68 -25.45 -6.05
CA ARG A 306 -18.33 -24.23 -5.55
C ARG A 306 -17.37 -23.03 -5.45
N VAL A 307 -16.13 -23.25 -5.01
CA VAL A 307 -15.11 -22.19 -4.98
C VAL A 307 -14.79 -21.74 -6.40
N ARG A 308 -14.66 -22.70 -7.33
CA ARG A 308 -14.45 -22.43 -8.75
C ARG A 308 -15.60 -21.59 -9.33
N ASP A 309 -16.85 -22.00 -9.12
CA ASP A 309 -18.03 -21.31 -9.64
C ASP A 309 -18.12 -19.87 -9.12
N ARG A 310 -17.90 -19.65 -7.81
CA ARG A 310 -17.88 -18.28 -7.26
C ARG A 310 -16.75 -17.42 -7.81
N VAL A 311 -15.57 -18.00 -8.01
CA VAL A 311 -14.45 -17.28 -8.62
C VAL A 311 -14.80 -16.91 -10.06
N MET A 312 -15.40 -17.83 -10.82
CA MET A 312 -15.84 -17.57 -12.19
C MET A 312 -16.97 -16.52 -12.24
N ASP A 313 -17.94 -16.56 -11.32
CA ASP A 313 -19.01 -15.56 -11.23
C ASP A 313 -18.47 -14.16 -10.91
N ARG A 314 -17.51 -14.05 -9.99
CA ARG A 314 -16.87 -12.76 -9.66
C ARG A 314 -16.08 -12.20 -10.84
N ILE A 315 -15.39 -13.06 -11.59
CA ILE A 315 -14.68 -12.64 -12.80
C ILE A 315 -15.69 -12.21 -13.86
N ASN A 316 -16.76 -12.97 -14.07
CA ASN A 316 -17.80 -12.66 -15.05
C ASN A 316 -18.55 -11.36 -14.72
N SER A 317 -18.86 -11.10 -13.44
CA SER A 317 -19.49 -9.85 -13.02
C SER A 317 -18.56 -8.66 -13.24
N GLY A 318 -17.26 -8.81 -12.94
CA GLY A 318 -16.25 -7.79 -13.21
C GLY A 318 -16.08 -7.47 -14.70
N ILE A 319 -16.24 -8.46 -15.58
CA ILE A 319 -16.15 -8.28 -17.05
C ILE A 319 -17.37 -7.51 -17.59
N ARG A 320 -18.56 -7.67 -17.01
CA ARG A 320 -19.79 -6.97 -17.47
C ARG A 320 -19.69 -5.45 -17.32
N ASP A 321 -19.03 -4.98 -16.25
CA ASP A 321 -18.90 -3.55 -15.95
C ASP A 321 -17.63 -2.91 -16.54
N ALA A 322 -16.82 -3.69 -17.27
CA ALA A 322 -15.52 -3.26 -17.78
C ALA A 322 -15.59 -2.62 -19.18
N THR A 323 -14.63 -1.74 -19.48
CA THR A 323 -14.48 -1.15 -20.82
C THR A 323 -14.19 -2.23 -21.88
N PRO A 324 -14.48 -2.01 -23.18
CA PRO A 324 -14.26 -3.01 -24.23
C PRO A 324 -12.85 -3.62 -24.22
N ASP A 325 -11.81 -2.82 -23.99
CA ASP A 325 -10.42 -3.30 -23.93
C ASP A 325 -10.14 -4.16 -22.69
N GLN A 326 -10.71 -3.79 -21.54
CA GLN A 326 -10.61 -4.58 -20.31
C GLN A 326 -11.35 -5.92 -20.44
N ARG A 327 -12.44 -5.99 -21.23
CA ARG A 327 -13.12 -7.26 -21.53
C ARG A 327 -12.28 -8.20 -22.36
N VAL A 328 -11.51 -7.70 -23.32
CA VAL A 328 -10.59 -8.55 -24.12
C VAL A 328 -9.48 -9.11 -23.24
N GLN A 329 -8.91 -8.30 -22.35
CA GLN A 329 -7.88 -8.77 -21.40
C GLN A 329 -8.46 -9.76 -20.37
N GLY A 330 -9.63 -9.46 -19.81
CA GLY A 330 -10.34 -10.34 -18.88
C GLY A 330 -10.68 -11.70 -19.50
N THR A 331 -11.18 -11.71 -20.74
CA THR A 331 -11.49 -12.95 -21.47
C THR A 331 -10.23 -13.77 -21.76
N ARG A 332 -9.10 -13.14 -22.09
CA ARG A 332 -7.81 -13.84 -22.29
C ARG A 332 -7.31 -14.48 -21.00
N ALA A 333 -7.33 -13.74 -19.89
CA ALA A 333 -6.94 -14.25 -18.57
C ALA A 333 -7.85 -15.41 -18.11
N LEU A 334 -9.17 -15.30 -18.34
CA LEU A 334 -10.13 -16.37 -18.03
C LEU A 334 -9.81 -17.65 -18.82
N LYS A 335 -9.52 -17.52 -20.12
CA LYS A 335 -9.19 -18.66 -20.99
C LYS A 335 -7.87 -19.33 -20.58
N GLU A 336 -6.89 -18.55 -20.12
CA GLU A 336 -5.63 -19.06 -19.58
C GLU A 336 -5.83 -19.80 -18.25
N LEU A 337 -6.62 -19.22 -17.34
CA LEU A 337 -7.01 -19.85 -16.08
C LEU A 337 -7.76 -21.18 -16.31
N GLN A 338 -8.70 -21.21 -17.27
CA GLN A 338 -9.40 -22.43 -17.68
C GLN A 338 -8.44 -23.49 -18.20
N ARG A 339 -7.42 -23.12 -18.99
CA ARG A 339 -6.39 -24.06 -19.46
C ARG A 339 -5.57 -24.62 -18.29
N GLN A 340 -5.18 -23.80 -17.34
CA GLN A 340 -4.46 -24.27 -16.13
C GLN A 340 -5.29 -25.31 -15.35
N PHE A 341 -6.61 -25.10 -15.24
CA PHE A 341 -7.49 -26.05 -14.57
C PHE A 341 -7.86 -27.30 -15.40
N GLN A 342 -7.74 -27.24 -16.72
CA GLN A 342 -8.01 -28.38 -17.60
C GLN A 342 -6.80 -29.26 -17.86
N THR A 343 -5.58 -28.75 -17.60
CA THR A 343 -4.36 -29.55 -17.75
C THR A 343 -4.33 -30.56 -16.60
N PRO A 344 -4.58 -31.86 -16.83
CA PRO A 344 -4.53 -32.85 -15.76
C PRO A 344 -3.10 -32.88 -15.24
N GLN A 345 -2.92 -32.97 -13.92
CA GLN A 345 -1.60 -33.20 -13.30
C GLN A 345 -1.08 -34.61 -13.64
N ASN A 346 -0.81 -34.87 -14.91
CA ASN A 346 -0.11 -36.06 -15.38
C ASN A 346 1.39 -35.77 -15.44
N THR A 347 1.97 -35.48 -14.28
CA THR A 347 3.43 -35.43 -14.11
C THR A 347 3.74 -35.73 -12.67
N THR A 348 3.82 -37.01 -12.31
CA THR A 348 5.01 -37.65 -11.72
C THR A 348 4.70 -39.14 -11.70
N ARG A 349 5.52 -39.94 -12.40
CA ARG A 349 5.54 -41.40 -12.30
C ARG A 349 6.78 -41.79 -11.53
#